data_AF-A0A3D3FNW2-F1
#
_entry.id   AF-A0A3D3FNW2-F1
#
_cell.length_a   1.000
_cell.length_b   1.000
_cell.length_c   1.000
_cell.angle_alpha   90.00
_cell.angle_beta   90.00
_cell.angle_gamma   90.00
#
_symmetry.space_group_name_H-M   'P 1'
#
loop_
_entity.id
_entity.type
_entity.pdbx_description
1 polymer ?
#
loop_
_entity_poly.entity_id
_entity_poly.type
_entity_poly.pdbx_seq_one_letter_code
_entity_poly.pdbx_strand_id
1 'polypeptide(L)'
;MAGPEAPVSLFVSIEDKEGEGLAPVVDVDRIQRHFKAAEGSVCLRFIGNEEDSSFNCLQMPLLLKELEALDSGELRADEREELAKITRLVRKFHDKSGVHARFYGERGSGE
;
A
#
# COMPACT_ATOMS: atom_id res chain seq x y z
N MET A 1 24.47 1.37 -21.85
CA MET A 1 23.04 1.65 -22.11
C MET A 1 22.27 0.67 -21.26
N ALA A 2 21.60 1.13 -20.20
CA ALA A 2 20.69 0.28 -19.43
C ALA A 2 19.45 0.05 -20.30
N GLY A 3 19.04 -1.21 -20.48
CA GLY A 3 17.77 -1.52 -21.14
C GLY A 3 16.59 -0.93 -20.35
N PRO A 4 15.37 -0.90 -20.94
CA PRO A 4 14.20 -0.43 -20.20
C PRO A 4 14.07 -1.27 -18.93
N GLU A 5 14.19 -0.64 -17.78
CA GLU A 5 14.00 -1.30 -16.50
C GLU A 5 12.56 -1.82 -16.45
N ALA A 6 12.37 -3.09 -16.07
CA ALA A 6 11.05 -3.69 -15.96
C ALA A 6 10.15 -2.81 -15.06
N PRO A 7 8.85 -2.65 -15.39
CA PRO A 7 7.94 -1.91 -14.52
C PRO A 7 7.94 -2.56 -13.14
N VAL A 8 8.13 -1.73 -12.10
CA VAL A 8 8.06 -2.20 -10.72
C VAL A 8 6.62 -2.10 -10.26
N SER A 9 6.01 -3.25 -9.98
CA SER A 9 4.67 -3.35 -9.43
C SER A 9 4.71 -3.14 -7.92
N LEU A 10 3.69 -2.49 -7.35
CA LEU A 10 3.57 -2.24 -5.92
C LEU A 10 2.56 -3.21 -5.32
N PHE A 11 2.91 -3.80 -4.19
CA PHE A 11 2.07 -4.74 -3.46
C PHE A 11 1.92 -4.30 -2.01
N VAL A 12 0.85 -4.75 -1.36
CA VAL A 12 0.69 -4.66 0.10
C VAL A 12 0.41 -6.02 0.71
N SER A 13 1.18 -6.37 1.75
CA SER A 13 1.00 -7.54 2.59
C SER A 13 0.68 -7.11 4.04
N ILE A 14 -0.02 -7.99 4.76
CA ILE A 14 -0.15 -7.89 6.22
C ILE A 14 0.71 -8.98 6.82
N GLU A 15 1.69 -8.61 7.64
CA GLU A 15 2.72 -9.49 8.15
C GLU A 15 2.75 -9.46 9.69
N ASP A 16 3.09 -10.58 10.30
CA ASP A 16 3.46 -10.61 11.72
C ASP A 16 4.92 -10.19 11.95
N LYS A 17 5.41 -10.27 13.19
CA LYS A 17 6.80 -9.93 13.56
C LYS A 17 7.87 -10.82 12.90
N GLU A 18 7.49 -11.98 12.37
CA GLU A 18 8.38 -12.98 11.74
C GLU A 18 8.36 -12.85 10.21
N GLY A 19 7.49 -11.97 9.68
CA GLY A 19 7.29 -11.78 8.24
C GLY A 19 6.28 -12.75 7.63
N GLU A 20 5.51 -13.48 8.45
CA GLU A 20 4.50 -14.40 7.95
C GLU A 20 3.27 -13.62 7.46
N GLY A 21 2.84 -13.88 6.22
CA GLY A 21 1.67 -13.26 5.62
C GLY A 21 0.36 -13.72 6.27
N LEU A 22 -0.36 -12.79 6.89
CA LEU A 22 -1.61 -13.05 7.62
C LEU A 22 -2.88 -12.85 6.76
N ALA A 23 -2.71 -12.39 5.53
CA ALA A 23 -3.79 -12.10 4.59
C ALA A 23 -3.29 -12.19 3.13
N PRO A 24 -4.20 -12.32 2.15
CA PRO A 24 -3.83 -12.25 0.74
C PRO A 24 -3.16 -10.92 0.42
N VAL A 25 -2.07 -10.99 -0.36
CA VAL A 25 -1.39 -9.81 -0.92
C VAL A 25 -2.34 -9.09 -1.87
N VAL A 26 -2.35 -7.75 -1.79
CA VAL A 26 -3.13 -6.91 -2.70
C VAL A 26 -2.17 -6.19 -3.64
N ASP A 27 -2.45 -6.28 -4.94
CA ASP A 27 -1.79 -5.52 -5.99
C ASP A 27 -2.27 -4.07 -5.97
N VAL A 28 -1.33 -3.12 -6.07
CA VAL A 28 -1.56 -1.68 -5.98
C VAL A 28 -1.00 -1.02 -7.25
N ASP A 29 -1.72 -1.14 -8.35
CA ASP A 29 -1.27 -0.66 -9.66
C ASP A 29 -1.62 0.81 -9.89
N ARG A 30 -2.89 1.17 -9.74
CA ARG A 30 -3.38 2.47 -10.25
C ARG A 30 -3.52 3.51 -9.17
N ILE A 31 -3.98 3.11 -7.99
CA ILE A 31 -4.22 4.04 -6.89
C ILE A 31 -2.93 4.67 -6.34
N GLN A 32 -1.78 4.01 -6.51
CA GLN A 32 -0.49 4.50 -6.02
C GLN A 32 -0.08 5.88 -6.55
N ARG A 33 -0.58 6.28 -7.73
CA ARG A 33 -0.31 7.62 -8.30
C ARG A 33 -0.85 8.76 -7.43
N HIS A 34 -1.85 8.47 -6.59
CA HIS A 34 -2.46 9.45 -5.69
C HIS A 34 -1.73 9.54 -4.34
N PHE A 35 -0.90 8.56 -3.98
CA PHE A 35 -0.26 8.50 -2.66
C PHE A 35 0.74 9.64 -2.44
N LYS A 36 1.62 9.90 -3.42
CA LYS A 36 2.58 11.02 -3.36
C LYS A 36 1.91 12.40 -3.50
N ALA A 37 0.72 12.46 -4.09
CA ALA A 37 -0.04 13.69 -4.29
C ALA A 37 -0.94 14.06 -3.09
N ALA A 38 -1.10 13.15 -2.12
CA ALA A 38 -1.93 13.39 -0.94
C ALA A 38 -1.29 14.46 -0.03
N GLU A 39 -1.73 15.71 -0.17
CA GLU A 39 -1.21 16.83 0.61
C GLU A 39 -1.37 16.58 2.11
N GLY A 40 -0.30 16.81 2.87
CA GLY A 40 -0.29 16.61 4.33
C GLY A 40 -0.25 15.15 4.80
N SER A 41 -0.35 14.16 3.91
CA SER A 41 -0.25 12.73 4.25
C SER A 41 1.07 12.42 4.95
N VAL A 42 1.05 11.82 6.14
CA VAL A 42 2.24 11.36 6.89
C VAL A 42 2.57 9.88 6.63
N CYS A 43 1.66 9.09 6.06
CA CYS A 43 1.91 7.69 5.73
C CYS A 43 2.04 7.46 4.22
N LEU A 44 1.03 7.84 3.42
CA LEU A 44 0.99 7.58 1.96
C LEU A 44 2.20 8.13 1.20
N ARG A 45 2.79 9.26 1.64
CA ARG A 45 3.99 9.82 0.99
C ARG A 45 5.18 8.87 0.94
N PHE A 46 5.22 7.87 1.83
CA PHE A 46 6.30 6.88 1.93
C PHE A 46 6.00 5.60 1.14
N ILE A 47 4.80 5.49 0.55
CA ILE A 47 4.41 4.33 -0.24
C ILE A 47 4.81 4.56 -1.69
N GLY A 48 5.64 3.67 -2.22
CA GLY A 48 6.06 3.66 -3.60
C GLY A 48 6.70 2.33 -3.97
N ASN A 49 7.00 2.16 -5.25
CA ASN A 49 7.62 0.95 -5.79
C ASN A 49 9.16 1.00 -5.75
N GLU A 50 9.75 2.06 -5.19
CA GLU A 50 11.20 2.27 -5.12
C GLU A 50 11.80 1.70 -3.82
N GLU A 51 11.07 1.83 -2.71
CA GLU A 51 11.50 1.44 -1.38
C GLU A 51 10.34 0.79 -0.61
N ASP A 52 10.66 -0.23 0.17
CA ASP A 52 9.69 -0.86 1.06
C ASP A 52 9.30 0.08 2.19
N SER A 53 8.02 0.09 2.53
CA SER A 53 7.50 0.81 3.69
C SER A 53 6.64 -0.09 4.56
N SER A 54 6.85 -0.03 5.87
CA SER A 54 6.12 -0.84 6.84
C SER A 54 5.46 0.04 7.90
N PHE A 55 4.18 -0.21 8.16
CA PHE A 55 3.38 0.53 9.13
C PHE A 55 2.87 -0.42 10.22
N ASN A 56 3.33 -0.20 11.46
CA ASN A 56 2.93 -1.01 12.61
C ASN A 56 1.55 -0.59 13.18
N CYS A 57 1.09 -1.27 14.23
CA CYS A 57 -0.19 -1.00 14.89
C CYS A 57 -0.39 0.45 15.39
N LEU A 58 0.69 1.20 15.66
CA LEU A 58 0.58 2.62 16.04
C LEU A 58 0.41 3.54 14.82
N GLN A 59 0.88 3.10 13.65
CA GLN A 59 0.87 3.88 12.41
C GLN A 59 -0.31 3.51 11.50
N MET A 60 -0.75 2.25 11.49
CA MET A 60 -1.88 1.79 10.67
C MET A 60 -3.19 2.57 10.88
N PRO A 61 -3.54 3.08 12.08
CA PRO A 61 -4.71 3.95 12.24
C PRO A 61 -4.60 5.27 11.45
N LEU A 62 -3.40 5.85 11.37
CA LEU A 62 -3.14 7.05 10.57
C LEU A 62 -3.18 6.73 9.07
N LEU A 63 -2.54 5.63 8.67
CA LEU A 63 -2.62 5.12 7.30
C LEU A 63 -4.07 4.88 6.86
N LEU A 64 -4.89 4.25 7.70
CA LEU A 64 -6.30 4.00 7.43
C LEU A 64 -7.06 5.30 7.20
N LYS A 65 -6.86 6.29 8.08
CA LYS A 65 -7.49 7.62 7.94
C LYS A 65 -7.11 8.29 6.61
N GLU A 66 -5.85 8.19 6.20
CA GLU A 66 -5.39 8.75 4.92
C GLU A 66 -5.96 8.01 3.71
N LEU A 67 -6.04 6.69 3.75
CA LEU A 67 -6.67 5.88 2.70
C LEU A 67 -8.17 6.23 2.57
N GLU A 68 -8.89 6.36 3.69
CA GLU A 68 -10.31 6.74 3.67
C GLU A 68 -10.51 8.17 3.14
N ALA A 69 -9.54 9.07 3.35
CA ALA A 69 -9.59 10.43 2.81
C ALA A 69 -9.40 10.48 1.28
N LEU A 70 -8.67 9.52 0.68
CA LEU A 70 -8.49 9.46 -0.77
C LEU A 70 -9.80 9.22 -1.55
N ASP A 71 -10.77 8.53 -0.95
CA ASP A 71 -12.06 8.23 -1.60
C ASP A 71 -12.89 9.51 -1.91
N SER A 72 -12.52 10.64 -1.29
CA SER A 72 -13.14 11.94 -1.52
C SER A 72 -12.73 12.61 -2.84
N GLY A 73 -11.81 12.01 -3.61
CA GLY A 73 -11.33 12.54 -4.90
C GLY A 73 -12.04 11.99 -6.15
N GLU A 74 -11.62 12.48 -7.32
CA GLU A 74 -11.98 11.94 -8.64
C GLU A 74 -11.21 10.64 -8.95
N LEU A 75 -11.57 9.56 -8.24
CA LEU A 75 -11.07 8.21 -8.52
C LEU A 75 -11.93 7.49 -9.57
N ARG A 76 -11.28 6.81 -10.52
CA ARG A 76 -11.91 5.89 -11.46
C ARG A 76 -12.43 4.64 -10.75
N ALA A 77 -13.29 3.87 -11.42
CA ALA A 77 -13.91 2.68 -10.85
C ALA A 77 -12.87 1.62 -10.41
N ASP A 78 -11.85 1.38 -11.24
CA ASP A 78 -10.72 0.50 -10.94
C ASP A 78 -9.92 0.97 -9.71
N GLU A 79 -9.58 2.26 -9.65
CA GLU A 79 -8.86 2.86 -8.52
C GLU A 79 -9.65 2.77 -7.21
N ARG A 80 -10.98 2.97 -7.27
CA ARG A 80 -11.86 2.82 -6.10
C ARG A 80 -11.90 1.38 -5.61
N GLU A 81 -11.91 0.42 -6.53
CA GLU A 81 -11.89 -1.00 -6.16
C GLU A 81 -10.57 -1.37 -5.46
N GLU A 82 -9.43 -0.93 -6.00
CA GLU A 82 -8.12 -1.10 -5.36
C GLU A 82 -8.08 -0.42 -3.98
N LEU A 83 -8.50 0.85 -3.90
CA LEU A 83 -8.55 1.58 -2.63
C LEU A 83 -9.43 0.86 -1.60
N ALA A 84 -10.58 0.34 -2.01
CA ALA A 84 -11.48 -0.40 -1.14
C ALA A 84 -10.85 -1.70 -0.61
N LYS A 85 -10.09 -2.43 -1.46
CA LYS A 85 -9.36 -3.63 -1.03
C LYS A 85 -8.30 -3.30 0.02
N ILE A 86 -7.47 -2.29 -0.23
CA ILE A 86 -6.39 -1.86 0.69
C ILE A 86 -6.99 -1.34 2.00
N THR A 87 -8.01 -0.47 1.91
CA THR A 87 -8.70 0.10 3.08
C THR A 87 -9.33 -0.98 3.93
N ARG A 88 -10.02 -1.96 3.32
CA ARG A 88 -10.61 -3.09 4.04
C ARG A 88 -9.54 -3.94 4.72
N LEU A 89 -8.41 -4.15 4.05
CA LEU A 89 -7.28 -4.89 4.58
C LEU A 89 -6.70 -4.19 5.81
N VAL A 90 -6.28 -2.93 5.69
CA VAL A 90 -5.72 -2.14 6.80
C VAL A 90 -6.73 -2.01 7.94
N ARG A 91 -8.01 -1.71 7.65
CA ARG A 91 -9.08 -1.64 8.67
C ARG A 91 -9.22 -2.93 9.48
N LYS A 92 -9.03 -4.10 8.88
CA LYS A 92 -9.13 -5.38 9.59
C LYS A 92 -7.99 -5.62 10.58
N PHE A 93 -6.83 -4.99 10.38
CA PHE A 93 -5.61 -5.29 11.14
C PHE A 93 -5.02 -4.08 11.89
N HIS A 94 -5.54 -2.87 11.71
CA HIS A 94 -4.96 -1.64 12.28
C HIS A 94 -4.78 -1.62 13.80
N ASP A 95 -5.62 -2.33 14.55
CA ASP A 95 -5.59 -2.39 16.02
C ASP A 95 -4.86 -3.66 16.56
N LYS A 96 -4.33 -4.51 15.66
CA LYS A 96 -3.69 -5.77 16.08
C LYS A 96 -2.21 -5.55 16.41
N SER A 97 -1.86 -5.78 17.67
CA SER A 97 -0.46 -5.76 18.12
C SER A 97 0.35 -6.89 17.47
N GLY A 98 1.61 -6.60 17.16
CA GLY A 98 2.53 -7.55 16.49
C GLY A 98 2.26 -7.76 15.00
N VAL A 99 1.35 -6.96 14.41
CA VAL A 99 1.03 -6.96 12.98
C VAL A 99 1.46 -5.64 12.35
N HIS A 100 1.90 -5.70 11.10
CA HIS A 100 2.20 -4.53 10.30
C HIS A 100 1.71 -4.69 8.86
N ALA A 101 1.42 -3.56 8.20
CA ALA A 101 1.18 -3.50 6.77
C ALA A 101 2.49 -3.13 6.08
N ARG A 102 2.96 -3.99 5.17
CA ARG A 102 4.17 -3.73 4.36
C ARG A 102 3.76 -3.48 2.93
N PHE A 103 4.22 -2.37 2.38
CA PHE A 103 4.15 -2.02 0.98
C PHE A 103 5.53 -2.23 0.37
N TYR A 104 5.61 -2.95 -0.74
CA TYR A 104 6.88 -3.29 -1.37
C TYR A 104 6.76 -3.33 -2.90
N GLY A 105 7.85 -2.93 -3.55
CA GLY A 105 7.97 -2.99 -5.01
C GLY A 105 8.57 -4.33 -5.44
N GLU A 106 7.93 -5.03 -6.37
CA GLU A 106 8.53 -6.19 -7.03
C GLU A 106 8.79 -5.87 -8.50
N ARG A 107 10.05 -6.00 -8.92
CA ARG A 107 10.40 -5.97 -10.35
C ARG A 107 9.86 -7.25 -10.97
N GLY A 108 8.99 -7.13 -11.96
CA GLY A 108 8.58 -8.29 -12.74
C GLY A 108 9.81 -9.01 -13.27
N SER A 109 9.94 -10.30 -12.96
CA SER A 109 10.88 -11.18 -13.65
C SER A 109 10.46 -11.18 -15.12
N GLY A 110 11.24 -10.52 -15.97
CA GLY A 110 11.11 -10.67 -17.40
C GLY A 110 11.50 -12.09 -17.77
N GLU A 111 10.51 -12.97 -17.87
CA GLU A 111 10.58 -14.24 -18.59
C GLU A 111 9.85 -14.11 -19.93
#